data_AF-A0A2E5FVP5-F1
#
_entry.id   AF-A0A2E5FVP5-F1
#
_cell.length_a   1.000
_cell.length_b   1.000
_cell.length_c   1.000
_cell.angle_alpha   90.00
_cell.angle_beta   90.00
_cell.angle_gamma   90.00
#
_symmetry.space_group_name_H-M   'P 1'
#
loop_
_entity.id
_entity.type
_entity.pdbx_description
1 polymer ?
#
loop_
_entity_poly.entity_id
_entity_poly.type
_entity_poly.pdbx_seq_one_letter_code
_entity_poly.pdbx_strand_id
1 'polypeptide(L)'
;MTQQTSSTAAGVTFKGRMMTLTVVEIRETDCEQIAAQIDTQLARAPGFFARMPVLVSLIDVLPDLSRLAAIFHAANLVVVGVLDADEAAADAASQAGLALMNSPGRGAENPPPARANPVLDAAEAEPETSDSAEDETATRGPARLVTKPVRSGQQIYARGGDLVVTNSVSEGAELLADGHIHVYGALRGRALAGASGDTSARIFCKRFEPDLVAIAGCYKVADAIDEGLVSRPVVVRLDNDNLLIELQE
;
A
#
# COMPACT_ATOMS: atom_id res chain seq x y z
N MET A 1 -48.59 0.08 32.79
CA MET A 1 -48.18 -0.30 31.42
C MET A 1 -47.05 0.63 31.00
N THR A 2 -45.81 0.17 31.08
CA THR A 2 -44.69 0.81 30.40
C THR A 2 -43.72 -0.30 30.04
N GLN A 3 -43.85 -0.81 28.82
CA GLN A 3 -42.89 -1.78 28.28
C GLN A 3 -41.62 -1.03 27.93
N GLN A 4 -40.51 -1.47 28.52
CA GLN A 4 -39.18 -0.98 28.23
C GLN A 4 -38.57 -1.96 27.21
N THR A 5 -38.51 -1.53 25.95
CA THR A 5 -37.89 -2.28 24.86
C THR A 5 -36.38 -2.11 24.94
N SER A 6 -35.71 -3.09 25.54
CA SER A 6 -34.25 -3.23 25.51
C SER A 6 -33.80 -3.60 24.08
N SER A 7 -33.15 -2.66 23.39
CA SER A 7 -32.51 -2.93 22.10
C SER A 7 -31.19 -3.67 22.34
N THR A 8 -31.12 -4.94 21.93
CA THR A 8 -29.90 -5.75 21.95
C THR A 8 -28.92 -5.21 20.91
N ALA A 9 -27.93 -4.43 21.34
CA ALA A 9 -26.82 -4.02 20.48
C ALA A 9 -26.03 -5.27 20.05
N ALA A 10 -25.89 -5.50 18.74
CA ALA A 10 -25.10 -6.59 18.22
C ALA A 10 -23.63 -6.46 18.69
N GLY A 11 -23.10 -7.48 19.38
CA GLY A 11 -21.75 -7.48 19.96
C GLY A 11 -20.59 -7.61 18.96
N VAL A 12 -20.88 -7.64 17.66
CA VAL A 12 -19.91 -7.78 16.57
C VAL A 12 -20.21 -6.74 15.49
N THR A 13 -19.21 -6.00 15.05
CA THR A 13 -19.33 -5.05 13.93
C THR A 13 -18.08 -5.14 13.06
N PHE A 14 -18.29 -5.36 11.77
CA PHE A 14 -17.21 -5.33 10.78
C PHE A 14 -17.00 -3.88 10.32
N LYS A 15 -15.77 -3.37 10.47
CA LYS A 15 -15.38 -2.04 9.99
C LYS A 15 -14.12 -2.18 9.14
N GLY A 16 -14.22 -1.79 7.87
CA GLY A 16 -13.04 -1.63 7.03
C GLY A 16 -12.28 -0.37 7.43
N ARG A 17 -10.97 -0.49 7.64
CA ARG A 17 -10.04 0.63 7.83
C ARG A 17 -8.78 0.32 7.05
N MET A 18 -8.22 1.33 6.39
CA MET A 18 -6.92 1.18 5.74
C MET A 18 -5.83 1.25 6.82
N MET A 19 -4.91 0.30 6.80
CA MET A 19 -3.85 0.15 7.81
C MET A 19 -2.55 -0.12 7.06
N THR A 20 -1.47 0.51 7.50
CA THR A 20 -0.14 0.25 6.94
C THR A 20 0.52 -0.89 7.69
N LEU A 21 1.11 -1.83 6.95
CA LEU A 21 1.95 -2.91 7.46
C LEU A 21 3.35 -2.75 6.88
N THR A 22 4.37 -3.10 7.67
CA THR A 22 5.76 -3.07 7.18
C THR A 22 6.03 -4.35 6.40
N VAL A 23 6.64 -4.25 5.23
CA VAL A 23 7.06 -5.42 4.44
C VAL A 23 8.53 -5.71 4.72
N VAL A 24 8.85 -6.96 5.01
CA VAL A 24 10.22 -7.47 5.15
C VAL A 24 10.48 -8.40 3.97
N GLU A 25 11.42 -8.01 3.11
CA GLU A 25 11.87 -8.85 2.02
C GLU A 25 12.87 -9.90 2.51
N ILE A 26 12.64 -11.15 2.11
CA ILE A 26 13.52 -12.27 2.39
C ILE A 26 14.09 -12.76 1.06
N ARG A 27 15.42 -12.78 0.99
CA ARG A 27 16.22 -13.17 -0.18
C ARG A 27 17.11 -14.38 0.11
N GLU A 28 16.96 -14.97 1.30
CA GLU A 28 17.78 -16.08 1.78
C GLU A 28 16.91 -17.24 2.25
N THR A 29 17.42 -18.46 2.14
CA THR A 29 16.72 -19.68 2.61
C THR A 29 17.16 -20.09 4.03
N ASP A 30 18.37 -19.70 4.44
CA ASP A 30 18.93 -20.06 5.73
C ASP A 30 18.36 -19.20 6.87
N CYS A 31 17.53 -19.83 7.69
CA CYS A 31 16.88 -19.18 8.83
C CYS A 31 17.86 -18.62 9.87
N GLU A 32 19.05 -19.19 10.04
CA GLU A 32 20.02 -18.67 11.01
C GLU A 32 20.66 -17.38 10.52
N GLN A 33 20.94 -17.29 9.21
CA GLN A 33 21.42 -16.06 8.61
C GLN A 33 20.35 -14.97 8.64
N ILE A 34 19.09 -15.31 8.35
CA ILE A 34 17.97 -14.37 8.46
C ILE A 34 17.85 -13.83 9.90
N ALA A 35 17.94 -14.70 10.92
CA ALA A 35 17.89 -14.29 12.32
C ALA A 35 18.99 -13.26 12.66
N ALA A 36 20.24 -13.54 12.28
CA ALA A 36 21.35 -12.63 12.52
C ALA A 36 21.18 -11.27 11.83
N GLN A 37 20.61 -11.26 10.62
CA GLN A 37 20.32 -10.03 9.89
C GLN A 37 19.19 -9.22 10.55
N ILE A 38 18.14 -9.88 11.02
CA ILE A 38 17.05 -9.25 11.77
C ILE A 38 17.62 -8.60 13.03
N ASP A 39 18.38 -9.33 13.84
CA ASP A 39 18.98 -8.79 15.07
C ASP A 39 19.83 -7.53 14.79
N THR A 40 20.60 -7.56 13.70
CA THR A 40 21.41 -6.42 13.26
C THR A 40 20.55 -5.21 12.90
N GLN A 41 19.42 -5.40 12.22
CA GLN A 41 18.51 -4.31 11.86
C GLN A 41 17.76 -3.77 13.08
N LEU A 42 17.32 -4.65 13.98
CA LEU A 42 16.62 -4.27 15.21
C LEU A 42 17.52 -3.48 16.16
N ALA A 43 18.80 -3.83 16.26
CA ALA A 43 19.79 -3.13 17.08
C ALA A 43 20.00 -1.67 16.66
N ARG A 44 19.70 -1.30 15.41
CA ARG A 44 19.79 0.08 14.92
C ARG A 44 18.70 0.99 15.48
N ALA A 45 17.55 0.44 15.85
CA ALA A 45 16.44 1.20 16.45
C ALA A 45 15.60 0.36 17.44
N PRO A 46 16.12 0.05 18.64
CA PRO A 46 15.52 -0.92 19.58
C PRO A 46 14.09 -0.59 20.04
N GLY A 47 13.69 0.69 20.00
CA GLY A 47 12.34 1.12 20.40
C GLY A 47 11.33 1.20 19.25
N PHE A 48 11.78 1.13 18.00
CA PHE A 48 10.92 1.33 16.82
C PHE A 48 10.17 0.06 16.44
N PHE A 49 10.78 -1.11 16.65
CA PHE A 49 10.31 -2.38 16.11
C PHE A 49 9.46 -3.22 17.07
N ALA A 50 9.26 -2.77 18.31
CA ALA A 50 8.56 -3.55 19.33
C ALA A 50 7.11 -3.83 18.91
N ARG A 51 6.75 -5.11 18.80
CA ARG A 51 5.45 -5.62 18.33
C ARG A 51 5.02 -5.10 16.96
N MET A 52 5.98 -4.73 16.12
CA MET A 52 5.69 -4.21 14.79
C MET A 52 5.03 -5.31 13.93
N PRO A 53 3.85 -5.06 13.34
CA PRO A 53 3.21 -6.02 12.46
C PRO A 53 3.89 -5.99 11.08
N VAL A 54 4.34 -7.15 10.63
CA VAL A 54 5.12 -7.30 9.40
C VAL A 54 4.51 -8.30 8.43
N LEU A 55 4.64 -8.01 7.15
CA LEU A 55 4.41 -8.93 6.04
C LEU A 55 5.75 -9.44 5.54
N VAL A 56 5.82 -10.71 5.18
CA VAL A 56 7.02 -11.32 4.59
C VAL A 56 6.83 -11.38 3.08
N SER A 57 7.73 -10.76 2.32
CA SER A 57 7.81 -10.94 0.86
C SER A 57 8.99 -11.84 0.55
N LEU A 58 8.76 -12.91 -0.21
CA LEU A 58 9.77 -13.89 -0.57
C LEU A 58 10.27 -13.59 -1.99
N ILE A 59 11.59 -13.40 -2.15
CA ILE A 59 12.19 -13.08 -3.44
C ILE A 59 13.03 -14.26 -3.91
N ASP A 60 12.46 -15.07 -4.81
CA ASP A 60 13.09 -16.25 -5.41
C ASP A 60 13.62 -17.29 -4.39
N VAL A 61 13.08 -17.29 -3.17
CA VAL A 61 13.45 -18.17 -2.07
C VAL A 61 12.24 -18.69 -1.31
N LEU A 62 12.35 -19.87 -0.71
CA LEU A 62 11.35 -20.40 0.21
C LEU A 62 12.03 -21.01 1.45
N PRO A 63 12.27 -20.21 2.50
CA PRO A 63 12.74 -20.73 3.79
C PRO A 63 11.62 -21.48 4.52
N ASP A 64 11.97 -22.18 5.60
CA ASP A 64 10.99 -22.75 6.53
C ASP A 64 10.22 -21.62 7.23
N LEU A 65 9.00 -21.37 6.77
CA LEU A 65 8.16 -20.28 7.26
C LEU A 65 7.72 -20.46 8.73
N SER A 66 7.65 -21.70 9.22
CA SER A 66 7.34 -21.95 10.63
C SER A 66 8.52 -21.54 11.51
N ARG A 67 9.74 -21.90 11.10
CA ARG A 67 10.98 -21.48 11.78
C ARG A 67 11.17 -19.97 11.67
N LEU A 68 10.89 -19.38 10.51
CA LEU A 68 10.96 -17.94 10.29
C LEU A 68 9.99 -17.18 11.22
N ALA A 69 8.73 -17.61 11.30
CA ALA A 69 7.75 -17.00 12.20
C ALA A 69 8.20 -17.06 13.67
N ALA A 70 8.80 -18.17 14.11
CA ALA A 70 9.36 -18.32 15.45
C ALA A 70 10.53 -17.34 15.71
N ILE A 71 11.41 -17.13 14.73
CA ILE A 71 12.51 -16.15 14.81
C ILE A 71 11.97 -14.73 14.98
N PHE A 72 11.04 -14.33 14.12
CA PHE A 72 10.43 -13.00 14.20
C PHE A 72 9.71 -12.79 15.54
N HIS A 73 9.00 -13.81 16.03
CA HIS A 73 8.33 -13.75 17.31
C HIS A 73 9.32 -13.58 18.47
N ALA A 74 10.43 -14.32 18.46
CA ALA A 74 11.51 -14.18 19.44
C ALA A 74 12.13 -12.78 19.41
N ALA A 75 12.18 -12.17 18.23
CA ALA A 75 12.62 -10.79 18.01
C ALA A 75 11.54 -9.73 18.35
N ASN A 76 10.42 -10.15 18.96
CA ASN A 76 9.28 -9.30 19.33
C ASN A 76 8.59 -8.60 18.14
N LEU A 77 8.64 -9.20 16.96
CA LEU A 77 7.86 -8.82 15.78
C LEU A 77 6.57 -9.65 15.70
N VAL A 78 5.57 -9.13 14.99
CA VAL A 78 4.31 -9.85 14.72
C VAL A 78 4.23 -10.15 13.23
N VAL A 79 4.53 -11.40 12.84
CA VAL A 79 4.35 -11.82 11.45
C VAL A 79 2.86 -11.99 11.17
N VAL A 80 2.32 -11.16 10.30
CA VAL A 80 0.90 -11.19 9.93
C VAL A 80 0.67 -12.21 8.82
N GLY A 81 1.54 -12.24 7.82
CA GLY A 81 1.33 -13.04 6.63
C GLY A 81 2.46 -12.96 5.62
N VAL A 82 2.32 -13.74 4.55
CA VAL A 82 3.17 -13.71 3.37
C VAL A 82 2.48 -12.90 2.28
N LEU A 83 3.27 -12.04 1.62
CA LEU A 83 2.86 -11.16 0.54
C LEU A 83 3.26 -11.77 -0.80
N ASP A 84 2.34 -11.81 -1.75
CA ASP A 84 2.53 -12.31 -3.12
C ASP A 84 3.12 -13.73 -3.20
N ALA A 85 2.63 -14.63 -2.34
CA ALA A 85 3.04 -16.01 -2.28
C ALA A 85 2.71 -16.77 -3.60
N ASP A 86 3.67 -17.53 -4.11
CA ASP A 86 3.40 -18.57 -5.10
C ASP A 86 2.72 -19.78 -4.44
N GLU A 87 2.38 -20.81 -5.23
CA GLU A 87 1.66 -22.00 -4.73
C GLU A 87 2.41 -22.71 -3.59
N ALA A 88 3.73 -22.86 -3.71
CA ALA A 88 4.55 -23.51 -2.69
C ALA A 88 4.64 -22.68 -1.41
N ALA A 89 4.83 -21.37 -1.53
CA ALA A 89 4.83 -20.44 -0.40
C ALA A 89 3.46 -20.34 0.27
N ALA A 90 2.37 -20.43 -0.51
CA ALA A 90 1.02 -20.40 0.02
C ALA A 90 0.72 -21.60 0.91
N ASP A 91 1.11 -22.81 0.47
CA ASP A 91 0.99 -24.03 1.26
C ASP A 91 1.82 -23.96 2.55
N ALA A 92 3.07 -23.51 2.44
CA ALA A 92 3.95 -23.36 3.60
C ALA A 92 3.44 -22.31 4.60
N ALA A 93 2.89 -21.19 4.13
CA ALA A 93 2.33 -20.15 4.97
C ALA A 93 1.08 -20.62 5.72
N SER A 94 0.20 -21.37 5.04
CA SER A 94 -0.98 -21.99 5.65
C SER A 94 -0.60 -22.94 6.78
N GLN A 95 0.42 -23.79 6.57
CA GLN A 95 0.94 -24.70 7.60
C GLN A 95 1.55 -23.95 8.79
N ALA A 96 2.16 -22.80 8.55
CA ALA A 96 2.73 -21.93 9.59
C ALA A 96 1.67 -21.04 10.29
N GLY A 97 0.40 -21.07 9.86
CA GLY A 97 -0.67 -20.22 10.39
C GLY A 97 -0.55 -18.75 10.01
N LEU A 98 0.14 -18.45 8.90
CA LEU A 98 0.35 -17.11 8.38
C LEU A 98 -0.74 -16.76 7.34
N ALA A 99 -1.19 -15.51 7.34
CA ALA A 99 -2.15 -15.04 6.33
C ALA A 99 -1.50 -14.96 4.94
N LEU A 100 -2.30 -15.06 3.89
CA LEU A 100 -1.90 -14.75 2.51
C LEU A 100 -2.45 -13.39 2.12
N MET A 101 -1.60 -12.55 1.56
CA MET A 101 -1.95 -11.24 1.04
C MET A 101 -1.31 -11.02 -0.33
N ASN A 102 -1.97 -10.21 -1.15
CA ASN A 102 -1.42 -9.78 -2.43
C ASN A 102 -1.10 -8.30 -2.34
N SER A 103 -0.01 -7.88 -2.97
CA SER A 103 0.30 -6.47 -3.12
C SER A 103 -0.80 -5.80 -3.93
N PRO A 104 -1.16 -4.55 -3.59
CA PRO A 104 -2.00 -3.73 -4.46
C PRO A 104 -1.43 -3.74 -5.88
N GLY A 105 -2.21 -4.18 -6.86
CA GLY A 105 -1.78 -4.31 -8.26
C GLY A 105 -1.47 -5.73 -8.75
N ARG A 106 -1.22 -6.70 -7.85
CA ARG A 106 -0.88 -8.10 -8.24
C ARG A 106 -2.05 -9.09 -8.24
N GLY A 107 -3.29 -8.61 -8.17
CA GLY A 107 -4.45 -9.51 -7.98
C GLY A 107 -5.81 -8.87 -8.24
N ALA A 108 -6.00 -8.27 -9.42
CA ALA A 108 -7.33 -7.87 -9.89
C ALA A 108 -7.92 -8.88 -10.89
N GLU A 109 -7.78 -10.18 -10.64
CA GLU A 109 -8.76 -11.16 -11.13
C GLU A 109 -9.66 -11.57 -9.96
N ASN A 110 -10.62 -10.71 -9.62
CA ASN A 110 -11.83 -11.20 -8.98
C ASN A 110 -12.72 -11.72 -10.11
N PRO A 111 -13.07 -13.03 -10.17
CA PRO A 111 -14.14 -13.46 -11.03
C PRO A 111 -15.42 -12.77 -10.54
N PRO A 112 -16.20 -12.09 -11.41
CA PRO A 112 -17.48 -11.55 -10.99
C PRO A 112 -18.39 -12.70 -10.51
N PRO A 113 -19.19 -12.50 -9.45
CA PRO A 113 -20.13 -13.53 -9.00
C PRO A 113 -21.11 -13.85 -10.13
N ALA A 114 -21.05 -15.11 -10.58
CA ALA A 114 -21.86 -15.65 -11.66
C ALA A 114 -23.35 -15.42 -11.38
N ARG A 115 -23.98 -14.57 -12.19
CA ARG A 115 -25.42 -14.62 -12.42
C ARG A 115 -25.67 -15.37 -13.72
N ALA A 116 -26.11 -16.60 -13.56
CA ALA A 116 -26.63 -17.42 -14.64
C ALA A 116 -27.87 -16.78 -15.27
N ASN A 117 -27.87 -16.64 -16.59
CA ASN A 117 -28.96 -17.09 -17.48
C ASN A 117 -28.55 -16.93 -18.96
N PRO A 118 -29.20 -17.67 -19.89
CA PRO A 118 -28.50 -18.67 -20.70
C PRO A 118 -28.29 -18.32 -22.19
N VAL A 119 -27.25 -18.98 -22.72
CA VAL A 119 -26.94 -19.42 -24.10
C VAL A 119 -27.78 -18.88 -25.25
N LEU A 120 -27.10 -18.26 -26.23
CA LEU A 120 -27.33 -18.43 -27.67
C LEU A 120 -26.02 -18.23 -28.44
N ASP A 121 -25.40 -19.37 -28.69
CA ASP A 121 -24.69 -19.87 -29.87
C ASP A 121 -23.91 -18.95 -30.86
N ALA A 122 -22.80 -19.56 -31.29
CA ALA A 122 -22.15 -19.51 -32.59
C ALA A 122 -20.94 -18.57 -32.84
N ALA A 123 -19.89 -19.26 -33.31
CA ALA A 123 -18.82 -18.84 -34.22
C ALA A 123 -17.42 -18.61 -33.61
N GLU A 124 -16.77 -19.76 -33.44
CA GLU A 124 -15.35 -20.07 -33.54
C GLU A 124 -14.59 -19.30 -34.64
N ALA A 125 -13.47 -18.68 -34.27
CA ALA A 125 -12.34 -18.38 -35.15
C ALA A 125 -11.04 -18.34 -34.32
N GLU A 126 -10.10 -19.19 -34.72
CA GLU A 126 -8.74 -19.37 -34.20
C GLU A 126 -7.83 -18.13 -34.41
N PRO A 127 -6.65 -18.09 -33.74
CA PRO A 127 -5.94 -16.86 -33.43
C PRO A 127 -4.96 -16.45 -34.53
N GLU A 128 -4.98 -15.17 -34.91
CA GLU A 128 -3.86 -14.55 -35.63
C GLU A 128 -2.98 -13.77 -34.66
N THR A 129 -1.76 -14.28 -34.53
CA THR A 129 -0.59 -13.64 -33.96
C THR A 129 -0.35 -12.27 -34.60
N SER A 130 -0.34 -11.22 -33.78
CA SER A 130 0.39 -9.99 -34.08
C SER A 130 1.25 -9.63 -32.87
N ASP A 131 2.55 -9.81 -33.10
CA ASP A 131 3.64 -9.26 -32.32
C ASP A 131 3.61 -7.74 -32.45
N SER A 132 3.33 -7.05 -31.35
CA SER A 132 3.53 -5.62 -31.18
C SER A 132 3.68 -5.37 -29.69
N ALA A 133 4.92 -5.14 -29.27
CA ALA A 133 5.25 -4.59 -27.97
C ALA A 133 4.57 -3.22 -27.82
N GLU A 134 3.34 -3.23 -27.31
CA GLU A 134 2.66 -2.05 -26.82
C GLU A 134 2.97 -1.96 -25.32
N ASP A 135 3.76 -0.94 -25.00
CA ASP A 135 3.89 -0.35 -23.67
C ASP A 135 2.51 -0.36 -23.00
N GLU A 136 2.35 -1.14 -21.92
CA GLU A 136 1.12 -1.19 -21.13
C GLU A 136 0.92 0.16 -20.44
N THR A 137 0.53 1.19 -21.19
CA THR A 137 -0.12 2.36 -20.62
C THR A 137 -1.49 1.89 -20.16
N ALA A 138 -1.54 1.31 -18.95
CA ALA A 138 -2.77 1.08 -18.23
C ALA A 138 -3.62 2.35 -18.34
N THR A 139 -4.76 2.26 -19.01
CA THR A 139 -5.63 3.40 -19.28
C THR A 139 -6.08 3.99 -17.94
N ARG A 140 -5.40 5.04 -17.47
CA ARG A 140 -5.72 5.69 -16.20
C ARG A 140 -7.15 6.24 -16.28
N GLY A 141 -7.92 5.96 -15.25
CA GLY A 141 -9.25 6.52 -15.04
C GLY A 141 -9.20 8.04 -14.88
N PRO A 142 -10.35 8.72 -15.02
CA PRO A 142 -10.40 10.17 -14.93
C PRO A 142 -9.95 10.68 -13.55
N ALA A 143 -9.26 11.82 -13.54
CA ALA A 143 -8.79 12.42 -12.30
C ALA A 143 -9.95 12.82 -11.37
N ARG A 144 -9.81 12.52 -10.07
CA ARG A 144 -10.75 12.95 -9.04
C ARG A 144 -10.40 14.38 -8.59
N LEU A 145 -11.32 15.32 -8.81
CA LEU A 145 -11.16 16.71 -8.39
C LEU A 145 -11.78 16.97 -7.01
N VAL A 146 -11.01 17.58 -6.10
CA VAL A 146 -11.45 18.04 -4.78
C VAL A 146 -11.20 19.53 -4.64
N THR A 147 -12.28 20.30 -4.57
CA THR A 147 -12.21 21.77 -4.48
C THR A 147 -12.38 22.31 -3.06
N LYS A 148 -12.83 21.47 -2.13
CA LYS A 148 -13.03 21.81 -0.72
C LYS A 148 -11.78 21.49 0.11
N PRO A 149 -11.54 22.18 1.23
CA PRO A 149 -10.47 21.82 2.15
C PRO A 149 -10.65 20.38 2.67
N VAL A 150 -9.55 19.62 2.72
CA VAL A 150 -9.53 18.28 3.31
C VAL A 150 -9.09 18.42 4.77
N ARG A 151 -9.98 18.07 5.69
CA ARG A 151 -9.82 18.31 7.13
C ARG A 151 -9.23 17.10 7.84
N SER A 152 -8.70 17.31 9.04
CA SER A 152 -8.15 16.25 9.88
C SER A 152 -9.12 15.08 10.05
N GLY A 153 -8.60 13.86 9.93
CA GLY A 153 -9.37 12.61 10.00
C GLY A 153 -10.15 12.27 8.72
N GLN A 154 -10.14 13.14 7.69
CA GLN A 154 -10.74 12.81 6.39
C GLN A 154 -9.74 12.06 5.52
N GLN A 155 -10.25 11.07 4.79
CA GLN A 155 -9.51 10.31 3.79
C GLN A 155 -10.17 10.51 2.43
N ILE A 156 -9.38 10.89 1.42
CA ILE A 156 -9.81 10.98 0.03
C ILE A 156 -9.02 9.99 -0.80
N TYR A 157 -9.71 9.14 -1.55
CA TYR A 157 -9.08 8.16 -2.42
C TYR A 157 -9.52 8.33 -3.88
N ALA A 158 -8.57 8.52 -4.79
CA ALA A 158 -8.76 8.42 -6.24
C ALA A 158 -8.34 7.04 -6.73
N ARG A 159 -9.31 6.11 -6.80
CA ARG A 159 -9.07 4.76 -7.29
C ARG A 159 -8.96 4.77 -8.82
N GLY A 160 -7.95 4.11 -9.36
CA GLY A 160 -7.67 3.94 -10.77
C GLY A 160 -7.19 5.21 -11.49
N GLY A 161 -6.85 6.28 -10.78
CA GLY A 161 -6.46 7.53 -11.43
C GLY A 161 -5.85 8.55 -10.49
N ASP A 162 -5.65 9.76 -11.03
CA ASP A 162 -4.99 10.85 -10.32
C ASP A 162 -5.94 11.57 -9.36
N LEU A 163 -5.40 12.17 -8.31
CA LEU A 163 -6.13 13.02 -7.36
C LEU A 163 -5.67 14.47 -7.49
N VAL A 164 -6.61 15.37 -7.73
CA VAL A 164 -6.34 16.81 -7.83
C VAL A 164 -7.07 17.53 -6.70
N VAL A 165 -6.33 18.23 -5.84
CA VAL A 165 -6.85 19.02 -4.72
C VAL A 165 -6.50 20.48 -4.97
N THR A 166 -7.51 21.34 -5.15
CA THR A 166 -7.30 22.77 -5.41
C THR A 166 -7.34 23.62 -4.13
N ASN A 167 -7.23 22.99 -2.97
CA ASN A 167 -7.38 23.61 -1.66
C ASN A 167 -6.41 22.99 -0.64
N SER A 168 -6.47 23.46 0.61
CA SER A 168 -5.57 23.00 1.67
C SER A 168 -5.96 21.62 2.20
N VAL A 169 -4.94 20.86 2.59
CA VAL A 169 -5.00 19.55 3.22
C VAL A 169 -4.44 19.72 4.63
N SER A 170 -5.25 19.45 5.64
CA SER A 170 -4.90 19.67 7.04
C SER A 170 -4.06 18.53 7.60
N GLU A 171 -3.37 18.77 8.71
CA GLU A 171 -2.70 17.73 9.50
C GLU A 171 -3.68 16.60 9.86
N GLY A 172 -3.21 15.36 9.76
CA GLY A 172 -4.03 14.17 9.98
C GLY A 172 -5.10 13.88 8.91
N ALA A 173 -5.21 14.70 7.86
CA ALA A 173 -5.94 14.33 6.64
C ALA A 173 -5.10 13.36 5.79
N GLU A 174 -5.76 12.58 4.94
CA GLU A 174 -5.09 11.59 4.11
C GLU A 174 -5.59 11.64 2.66
N LEU A 175 -4.64 11.72 1.73
CA LEU A 175 -4.85 11.65 0.29
C LEU A 175 -4.25 10.36 -0.26
N LEU A 176 -5.02 9.62 -1.04
CA LEU A 176 -4.57 8.42 -1.74
C LEU A 176 -4.93 8.53 -3.22
N ALA A 177 -4.03 8.10 -4.08
CA ALA A 177 -4.28 7.95 -5.50
C ALA A 177 -3.53 6.73 -6.03
N ASP A 178 -4.16 5.99 -6.94
CA ASP A 178 -3.45 4.96 -7.71
C ASP A 178 -2.49 5.59 -8.72
N GLY A 179 -2.79 6.81 -9.19
CA GLY A 179 -1.90 7.61 -10.03
C GLY A 179 -1.20 8.74 -9.27
N HIS A 180 -1.12 9.91 -9.89
CA HIS A 180 -0.50 11.11 -9.33
C HIS A 180 -1.38 11.81 -8.28
N ILE A 181 -0.75 12.58 -7.40
CA ILE A 181 -1.44 13.53 -6.52
C ILE A 181 -0.98 14.95 -6.83
N HIS A 182 -1.92 15.86 -7.06
CA HIS A 182 -1.68 17.29 -7.25
C HIS A 182 -2.35 18.07 -6.13
N VAL A 183 -1.59 18.84 -5.37
CA VAL A 183 -2.10 19.72 -4.31
C VAL A 183 -1.73 21.16 -4.62
N TYR A 184 -2.73 21.93 -5.07
CA TYR A 184 -2.57 23.35 -5.36
C TYR A 184 -2.82 24.26 -4.14
N GLY A 185 -2.87 23.69 -2.94
CA GLY A 185 -2.89 24.39 -1.65
C GLY A 185 -1.72 23.98 -0.75
N ALA A 186 -1.88 24.18 0.57
CA ALA A 186 -0.94 23.63 1.55
C ALA A 186 -1.20 22.13 1.75
N LEU A 187 -0.15 21.31 1.67
CA LEU A 187 -0.19 19.90 2.03
C LEU A 187 0.39 19.72 3.43
N ARG A 188 -0.46 19.58 4.45
CA ARG A 188 -0.05 19.29 5.83
C ARG A 188 -0.35 17.87 6.30
N GLY A 189 -1.26 17.20 5.61
CA GLY A 189 -1.61 15.81 5.90
C GLY A 189 -0.67 14.81 5.25
N ARG A 190 -1.17 13.59 5.06
CA ARG A 190 -0.49 12.49 4.38
C ARG A 190 -0.87 12.45 2.90
N ALA A 191 0.09 12.20 2.01
CA ALA A 191 -0.16 11.95 0.59
C ALA A 191 0.51 10.66 0.11
N LEU A 192 -0.28 9.72 -0.39
CA LEU A 192 0.14 8.41 -0.86
C LEU A 192 -0.25 8.25 -2.33
N ALA A 193 0.70 8.48 -3.24
CA ALA A 193 0.53 8.29 -4.67
C ALA A 193 1.00 6.90 -5.09
N GLY A 194 0.58 6.43 -6.26
CA GLY A 194 0.93 5.08 -6.73
C GLY A 194 0.43 3.98 -5.79
N ALA A 195 -0.74 4.16 -5.17
CA ALA A 195 -1.25 3.24 -4.15
C ALA A 195 -1.48 1.81 -4.67
N SER A 196 -1.59 1.63 -5.99
CA SER A 196 -1.64 0.34 -6.69
C SER A 196 -0.26 -0.19 -7.14
N GLY A 197 0.84 0.37 -6.62
CA GLY A 197 2.20 -0.02 -6.98
C GLY A 197 2.83 0.76 -8.14
N ASP A 198 2.21 1.85 -8.61
CA ASP A 198 2.75 2.65 -9.70
C ASP A 198 3.96 3.48 -9.24
N THR A 199 5.16 2.99 -9.54
CA THR A 199 6.45 3.63 -9.23
C THR A 199 6.71 4.89 -10.06
N SER A 200 6.00 5.07 -11.18
CA SER A 200 6.06 6.27 -12.02
C SER A 200 5.24 7.43 -11.44
N ALA A 201 4.42 7.17 -10.43
CA ALA A 201 3.60 8.18 -9.80
C ALA A 201 4.44 9.33 -9.20
N ARG A 202 3.75 10.44 -8.92
CA ARG A 202 4.35 11.72 -8.54
C ARG A 202 3.41 12.43 -7.60
N ILE A 203 3.97 13.20 -6.68
CA ILE A 203 3.21 14.14 -5.84
C ILE A 203 3.69 15.55 -6.18
N PHE A 204 2.76 16.41 -6.58
CA PHE A 204 3.02 17.82 -6.84
C PHE A 204 2.37 18.65 -5.75
N CYS A 205 3.11 19.60 -5.18
CA CYS A 205 2.59 20.43 -4.11
C CYS A 205 3.03 21.88 -4.27
N LYS A 206 2.12 22.83 -4.07
CA LYS A 206 2.42 24.28 -4.04
C LYS A 206 3.09 24.72 -2.74
N ARG A 207 2.74 24.11 -1.60
CA ARG A 207 3.30 24.42 -0.29
C ARG A 207 3.44 23.14 0.54
N PHE A 208 4.67 22.67 0.64
CA PHE A 208 5.02 21.35 1.16
C PHE A 208 5.28 21.38 2.67
N GLU A 209 4.35 20.86 3.46
CA GLU A 209 4.43 20.75 4.92
C GLU A 209 3.89 19.38 5.42
N PRO A 210 4.08 18.24 4.71
CA PRO A 210 3.31 17.02 4.96
C PRO A 210 3.71 16.31 6.25
N ASP A 211 2.75 15.64 6.90
CA ASP A 211 3.03 14.61 7.91
C ASP A 211 3.86 13.46 7.30
N LEU A 212 3.51 13.04 6.08
CA LEU A 212 4.13 11.95 5.33
C LEU A 212 3.84 12.06 3.83
N VAL A 213 4.81 11.67 3.00
CA VAL A 213 4.61 11.40 1.57
C VAL A 213 5.06 9.99 1.21
N ALA A 214 4.34 9.35 0.29
CA ALA A 214 4.70 8.03 -0.23
C ALA A 214 4.41 7.90 -1.73
N ILE A 215 5.25 7.11 -2.42
CA ILE A 215 5.04 6.67 -3.80
C ILE A 215 5.29 5.16 -3.85
N ALA A 216 4.30 4.39 -4.30
CA ALA A 216 4.41 2.93 -4.44
C ALA A 216 4.92 2.20 -3.17
N GLY A 217 4.50 2.67 -1.99
CA GLY A 217 4.89 2.08 -0.71
C GLY A 217 6.19 2.63 -0.10
N CYS A 218 7.07 3.24 -0.89
CA CYS A 218 8.23 3.96 -0.38
C CYS A 218 7.79 5.30 0.21
N TYR A 219 8.18 5.60 1.46
CA TYR A 219 7.68 6.79 2.17
C TYR A 219 8.78 7.58 2.90
N LYS A 220 8.49 8.86 3.12
CA LYS A 220 9.24 9.77 4.00
C LYS A 220 8.27 10.48 4.93
N VAL A 221 8.58 10.45 6.22
CA VAL A 221 7.88 11.22 7.27
C VAL A 221 8.46 12.64 7.36
N ALA A 222 7.72 13.56 7.97
CA ALA A 222 8.12 14.96 8.16
C ALA A 222 9.57 15.12 8.65
N ASP A 223 9.99 14.35 9.67
CA ASP A 223 11.32 14.45 10.28
C ASP A 223 12.48 14.09 9.34
N ALA A 224 12.20 13.38 8.24
CA ALA A 224 13.19 12.98 7.23
C ALA A 224 13.21 13.90 5.99
N ILE A 225 12.40 14.96 5.99
CA ILE A 225 12.31 15.93 4.90
C ILE A 225 13.26 17.10 5.20
N ASP A 226 14.01 17.54 4.19
CA ASP A 226 14.90 18.70 4.30
C ASP A 226 14.08 19.98 4.61
N GLU A 227 14.47 20.71 5.65
CA GLU A 227 13.85 21.96 6.06
C GLU A 227 13.82 23.00 4.92
N GLY A 228 14.79 22.98 4.00
CA GLY A 228 14.85 23.86 2.83
C GLY A 228 13.71 23.67 1.83
N LEU A 229 12.98 22.55 1.90
CA LEU A 229 11.84 22.23 1.06
C LEU A 229 10.50 22.65 1.70
N VAL A 230 10.51 22.96 3.00
CA VAL A 230 9.30 23.30 3.76
C VAL A 230 8.66 24.58 3.22
N SER A 231 7.34 24.55 3.08
CA SER A 231 6.52 25.62 2.51
C SER A 231 6.87 26.01 1.06
N ARG A 232 7.70 25.22 0.36
CA ARG A 232 8.06 25.46 -1.05
C ARG A 232 7.18 24.65 -2.00
N PRO A 233 7.10 25.07 -3.28
CA PRO A 233 6.60 24.23 -4.34
C PRO A 233 7.56 23.08 -4.61
N VAL A 234 7.07 21.85 -4.65
CA VAL A 234 7.90 20.66 -4.88
C VAL A 234 7.23 19.65 -5.80
N VAL A 235 8.07 18.83 -6.41
CA VAL A 235 7.70 17.53 -6.98
C VAL A 235 8.39 16.41 -6.18
N VAL A 236 7.63 15.38 -5.85
CA VAL A 236 8.12 14.15 -5.25
C VAL A 236 8.09 13.06 -6.32
N ARG A 237 9.19 12.32 -6.45
CA ARG A 237 9.34 11.19 -7.37
C ARG A 237 10.08 10.04 -6.73
N LEU A 238 9.83 8.84 -7.25
CA LEU A 238 10.59 7.65 -6.90
C LEU A 238 11.72 7.44 -7.91
N ASP A 239 12.90 7.07 -7.41
CA ASP A 239 14.05 6.64 -8.19
C ASP A 239 14.76 5.51 -7.43
N ASN A 240 14.76 4.30 -7.99
CA ASN A 240 15.34 3.09 -7.35
C ASN A 240 14.92 2.94 -5.88
N ASP A 241 13.60 2.97 -5.62
CA ASP A 241 12.98 2.89 -4.29
C ASP A 241 13.31 4.04 -3.32
N ASN A 242 14.06 5.05 -3.75
CA ASN A 242 14.34 6.25 -2.97
C ASN A 242 13.42 7.41 -3.38
N LEU A 243 12.80 8.05 -2.39
CA LEU A 243 12.01 9.27 -2.61
C LEU A 243 12.92 10.49 -2.77
N LEU A 244 12.88 11.06 -3.97
CA LEU A 244 13.52 12.32 -4.32
C LEU A 244 12.49 13.44 -4.29
N ILE A 245 12.82 14.51 -3.57
CA ILE A 245 11.96 15.69 -3.41
C ILE A 245 12.74 16.89 -3.96
N GLU A 246 12.19 17.52 -4.99
CA GLU A 246 12.85 18.59 -5.73
C GLU A 246 11.97 19.83 -5.74
N LEU A 247 12.59 21.01 -5.73
CA LEU A 247 11.89 22.26 -5.91
C LEU A 247 11.28 22.32 -7.31
N GLN A 248 10.04 22.78 -7.39
CA GLN A 248 9.41 23.11 -8.66
C GLN A 248 9.72 24.58 -8.97
N GLU A 249 10.54 24.81 -10.01
CA GLU A 249 10.86 26.16 -10.53
C GLU A 249 9.65 26.85 -11.16
#